data_AF-A0A822D0D0-F1
#
_entry.id   AF-A0A822D0D0-F1
#
_cell.length_a   1.000
_cell.length_b   1.000
_cell.length_c   1.000
_cell.angle_alpha   90.00
_cell.angle_beta   90.00
_cell.angle_gamma   90.00
#
_symmetry.space_group_name_H-M   'P 1'
#
loop_
_entity.id
_entity.type
_entity.pdbx_description
1 polymer ?
#
loop_
_entity_poly.entity_id
_entity_poly.type
_entity_poly.pdbx_seq_one_letter_code
_entity_poly.pdbx_strand_id
1 'polypeptide(L)'
;EDSLIHYTSVTFQAALLYTSSKGERRIRVHTLSLPVSSNLTEICSNADQEAIVSLVAKMAADRSITSSIQEARDAMSNVACDILKACLSNNLSNRAFSLLVPYSLRLIPLYMLSMIKSTAFRAGSAPRLDDRAYYLDLCKTLPTQYLMQILYPDLYPIHTIEDKSQIIQDGEDELHIPQRVHLSYQNIDSHGAYILDTSEYIYVYIGKAISDHFVQNVFNLGTFSALPLDSYSLPELENPLSMKIHNFLSYL
;
A
#
# COMPACT_ATOMS: atom_id res chain seq x y z
N GLU A 1 33.93 -8.24 9.51
CA GLU A 1 32.98 -7.13 9.78
C GLU A 1 33.45 -6.40 11.01
N ASP A 2 33.51 -5.07 10.96
CA ASP A 2 33.91 -4.25 12.10
C ASP A 2 32.79 -4.20 13.13
N SER A 3 33.14 -4.34 14.41
CA SER A 3 32.17 -4.34 15.50
C SER A 3 31.63 -2.95 15.78
N LEU A 4 30.31 -2.80 15.88
CA LEU A 4 29.64 -1.54 16.18
C LEU A 4 29.56 -1.23 17.69
N ILE A 5 30.14 -2.06 18.56
CA ILE A 5 29.98 -1.99 20.02
C ILE A 5 30.45 -0.65 20.62
N HIS A 6 31.40 0.02 19.99
CA HIS A 6 31.99 1.28 20.50
C HIS A 6 31.37 2.55 19.91
N TYR A 7 30.39 2.41 19.01
CA TYR A 7 29.78 3.56 18.32
C TYR A 7 28.36 3.80 18.84
N THR A 8 28.00 5.07 19.00
CA THR A 8 26.64 5.48 19.39
C THR A 8 25.74 5.72 18.19
N SER A 9 26.33 5.91 17.00
CA SER A 9 25.60 6.12 15.75
C SER A 9 26.39 5.59 14.56
N VAL A 10 25.66 5.25 13.49
CA VAL A 10 26.18 4.90 12.18
C VAL A 10 25.63 5.89 11.15
N THR A 11 26.42 6.24 10.15
CA THR A 11 26.01 7.19 9.11
C THR A 11 26.09 6.55 7.73
N PHE A 12 25.00 6.64 6.98
CA PHE A 12 24.90 6.27 5.58
C PHE A 12 24.98 7.53 4.73
N GLN A 13 25.83 7.53 3.71
CA GLN A 13 25.92 8.63 2.75
C GLN A 13 25.80 8.10 1.32
N ALA A 14 24.87 8.68 0.57
CA ALA A 14 24.71 8.44 -0.86
C ALA A 14 25.07 9.70 -1.63
N ALA A 15 25.98 9.57 -2.61
CA ALA A 15 26.41 10.66 -3.47
C ALA A 15 26.06 10.33 -4.93
N LEU A 16 25.23 11.17 -5.55
CA LEU A 16 24.86 11.08 -6.95
C LEU A 16 25.54 12.19 -7.74
N LEU A 17 26.52 11.84 -8.55
CA LEU A 17 27.13 12.73 -9.54
C LEU A 17 26.35 12.65 -10.85
N TYR A 18 25.86 13.79 -11.35
CA TYR A 18 25.08 13.84 -12.58
C TYR A 18 25.28 15.17 -13.32
N THR A 19 24.91 15.19 -14.61
CA THR A 19 24.83 16.41 -15.40
C THR A 19 23.36 16.83 -15.47
N SER A 20 23.05 18.07 -15.09
CA SER A 20 21.69 18.60 -15.16
C SER A 20 21.25 18.81 -16.61
N SER A 21 19.94 18.99 -16.83
CA SER A 21 19.40 19.35 -18.16
C SER A 21 19.93 20.68 -18.70
N LYS A 22 20.57 21.49 -17.85
CA LYS A 22 21.25 22.75 -18.24
C LYS A 22 22.74 22.56 -18.55
N GLY A 23 23.24 21.32 -18.59
CA GLY A 23 24.65 21.02 -18.85
C GLY A 23 25.58 21.20 -17.66
N GLU A 24 25.05 21.45 -16.46
CA GLU A 24 25.86 21.67 -15.26
C GLU A 24 26.20 20.34 -14.58
N ARG A 25 27.49 20.14 -14.26
CA ARG A 25 27.91 18.99 -13.46
C ARG A 25 27.60 19.25 -11.99
N ARG A 26 26.72 18.45 -11.41
CA ARG A 26 26.22 18.59 -10.03
C ARG A 26 26.47 17.31 -9.22
N ILE A 27 26.63 17.48 -7.92
CA ILE A 27 26.66 16.37 -6.95
C ILE A 27 25.49 16.58 -5.99
N ARG A 28 24.62 15.57 -5.87
CA ARG A 28 23.58 15.52 -4.83
C ARG A 28 24.01 14.53 -3.76
N VAL A 29 24.02 14.96 -2.51
CA VAL A 29 24.43 14.15 -1.36
C VAL A 29 23.27 14.00 -0.39
N HIS A 30 22.97 12.77 0.01
CA HIS A 30 22.05 12.45 1.09
C HIS A 30 22.84 11.80 2.23
N THR A 31 22.69 12.33 3.45
CA THR A 31 23.35 11.81 4.66
C THR A 31 22.29 11.46 5.68
N LEU A 32 22.29 10.21 6.16
CA LEU A 32 21.38 9.69 7.18
C LEU A 32 22.22 9.14 8.34
N SER A 33 22.00 9.63 9.55
CA SER A 33 22.64 9.11 10.77
C SER A 33 21.60 8.42 11.64
N LEU A 34 21.90 7.18 12.06
CA LEU A 34 21.02 6.35 12.86
C LEU A 34 21.72 5.95 14.17
N PRO A 35 21.01 5.91 15.32
CA PRO A 35 21.57 5.43 16.57
C PRO A 35 21.88 3.93 16.51
N VAL A 36 22.88 3.50 17.26
CA VAL A 36 23.20 2.07 17.45
C VAL A 36 22.59 1.62 18.77
N SER A 37 21.85 0.51 18.73
CA SER A 37 21.29 -0.13 19.93
C SER A 37 21.56 -1.63 19.91
N SER A 38 21.85 -2.20 21.07
CA SER A 38 21.87 -3.64 21.31
C SER A 38 20.56 -4.17 21.90
N ASN A 39 19.59 -3.28 22.19
CA ASN A 39 18.31 -3.64 22.77
C ASN A 39 17.29 -4.01 21.68
N LEU A 40 16.94 -5.29 21.63
CA LEU A 40 16.00 -5.80 20.64
C LEU A 40 14.61 -5.13 20.69
N THR A 41 14.12 -4.75 21.88
CA THR A 41 12.82 -4.06 22.00
C THR A 41 12.87 -2.69 21.34
N GLU A 42 13.98 -1.97 21.50
CA GLU A 42 14.19 -0.66 20.86
C GLU A 42 14.28 -0.82 19.34
N ILE A 43 15.01 -1.83 18.86
CA ILE A 43 15.12 -2.14 17.43
C ILE A 43 13.75 -2.47 16.84
N CYS A 44 13.00 -3.41 17.44
CA CYS A 44 11.68 -3.78 16.95
C CYS A 44 10.70 -2.59 16.96
N SER A 45 10.75 -1.74 17.99
CA SER A 45 9.83 -0.59 18.12
C SER A 45 10.11 0.55 17.14
N ASN A 46 11.34 0.67 16.65
CA ASN A 46 11.76 1.69 15.68
C ASN A 46 11.91 1.15 14.24
N ALA A 47 11.53 -0.11 14.00
CA ALA A 47 11.61 -0.71 12.68
C ALA A 47 10.60 -0.08 11.71
N ASP A 48 11.05 0.28 10.51
CA ASP A 48 10.18 0.75 9.45
C ASP A 48 9.61 -0.44 8.66
N GLN A 49 8.35 -0.78 8.90
CA GLN A 49 7.69 -1.90 8.22
C GLN A 49 7.56 -1.71 6.70
N GLU A 50 7.40 -0.49 6.19
CA GLU A 50 7.25 -0.26 4.74
C GLU A 50 8.60 -0.41 4.03
N ALA A 51 9.67 0.07 4.65
CA ALA A 51 11.03 -0.18 4.16
C ALA A 51 11.38 -1.68 4.18
N ILE A 52 11.01 -2.40 5.25
CA ILE A 52 11.18 -3.86 5.33
C ILE A 52 10.41 -4.56 4.21
N VAL A 53 9.14 -4.26 4.03
CA VAL A 53 8.29 -4.87 2.98
C VAL A 53 8.87 -4.57 1.59
N SER A 54 9.28 -3.33 1.33
CA SER A 54 9.87 -2.93 0.06
C SER A 54 11.19 -3.65 -0.23
N LEU A 55 12.04 -3.84 0.78
CA LEU A 55 13.26 -4.62 0.64
C LEU A 55 12.95 -6.09 0.36
N VAL A 56 12.01 -6.68 1.10
CA VAL A 56 11.59 -8.08 0.90
C VAL A 56 10.98 -8.29 -0.48
N ALA A 57 10.18 -7.35 -0.98
CA ALA A 57 9.63 -7.40 -2.35
C ALA A 57 10.76 -7.46 -3.40
N LYS A 58 11.80 -6.64 -3.25
CA LYS A 58 12.98 -6.65 -4.14
C LYS A 58 13.73 -7.97 -4.10
N MET A 59 13.96 -8.51 -2.91
CA MET A 59 14.62 -9.81 -2.71
C MET A 59 13.77 -10.98 -3.24
N ALA A 60 12.45 -10.92 -3.05
CA ALA A 60 11.51 -11.92 -3.55
C ALA A 60 11.45 -11.89 -5.08
N ALA A 61 11.52 -10.72 -5.70
CA ALA A 61 11.60 -10.58 -7.15
C ALA A 61 12.87 -11.23 -7.71
N ASP A 62 14.03 -10.96 -7.11
CA ASP A 62 15.29 -11.61 -7.49
C ASP A 62 15.21 -13.13 -7.32
N ARG A 63 14.74 -13.59 -6.15
CA ARG A 63 14.59 -15.03 -5.84
C ARG A 63 13.65 -15.74 -6.81
N SER A 64 12.60 -15.06 -7.27
CA SER A 64 11.64 -15.61 -8.23
C SER A 64 12.27 -15.91 -9.58
N ILE A 65 13.27 -15.14 -9.97
CA ILE A 65 14.01 -15.29 -11.24
C ILE A 65 15.16 -16.29 -11.07
N THR A 66 15.93 -16.19 -9.99
CA THR A 66 17.13 -17.02 -9.77
C THR A 66 16.81 -18.43 -9.28
N SER A 67 15.62 -18.65 -8.72
CA SER A 67 15.17 -19.96 -8.23
C SER A 67 13.73 -20.25 -8.67
N SER A 68 12.74 -19.98 -7.81
CA SER A 68 11.33 -20.20 -8.14
C SER A 68 10.41 -19.25 -7.40
N ILE A 69 9.23 -19.02 -7.97
CA ILE A 69 8.14 -18.27 -7.33
C ILE A 69 7.75 -18.92 -5.99
N GLN A 70 7.76 -20.25 -5.92
CA GLN A 70 7.39 -20.95 -4.69
C GLN A 70 8.39 -20.66 -3.57
N GLU A 71 9.69 -20.74 -3.85
CA GLU A 71 10.71 -20.40 -2.86
C GLU A 71 10.65 -18.93 -2.42
N ALA A 72 10.34 -18.01 -3.34
CA ALA A 72 10.15 -16.61 -2.99
C ALA A 72 8.98 -16.43 -1.99
N ARG A 73 7.87 -17.16 -2.20
CA ARG A 73 6.70 -17.13 -1.29
C ARG A 73 7.00 -17.72 0.07
N ASP A 74 7.73 -18.82 0.11
CA ASP A 74 8.12 -19.47 1.36
C ASP A 74 9.09 -18.57 2.13
N ALA A 75 10.02 -17.91 1.43
CA ALA A 75 10.93 -16.92 2.03
C ALA A 75 10.17 -15.71 2.62
N MET A 76 9.20 -15.15 1.91
CA MET A 76 8.35 -14.05 2.44
C MET A 76 7.62 -14.47 3.72
N SER A 77 7.06 -15.68 3.74
CA SER A 77 6.37 -16.23 4.91
C SER A 77 7.33 -16.43 6.08
N ASN A 78 8.53 -16.96 5.80
CA ASN A 78 9.57 -17.15 6.81
C ASN A 78 10.04 -15.82 7.41
N VAL A 79 10.23 -14.78 6.60
CA VAL A 79 10.57 -13.42 7.08
C VAL A 79 9.52 -12.92 8.07
N ALA A 80 8.23 -13.06 7.74
CA ALA A 80 7.15 -12.68 8.65
C ALA A 80 7.23 -13.47 9.96
N CYS A 81 7.37 -14.80 9.88
CA CYS A 81 7.47 -15.66 11.06
C CYS A 81 8.68 -15.33 11.94
N ASP A 82 9.83 -15.05 11.34
CA ASP A 82 11.08 -14.84 12.07
C ASP A 82 11.10 -13.47 12.75
N ILE A 83 10.60 -12.42 12.09
CA ILE A 83 10.39 -11.10 12.72
C ILE A 83 9.45 -11.23 13.93
N LEU A 84 8.32 -11.93 13.75
CA LEU A 84 7.37 -12.14 14.83
C LEU A 84 7.98 -12.92 15.98
N LYS A 85 8.65 -14.05 15.72
CA LYS A 85 9.33 -14.86 16.75
C LYS A 85 10.35 -14.04 17.53
N ALA A 86 11.19 -13.27 16.84
CA ALA A 86 12.24 -12.46 17.48
C ALA A 86 11.66 -11.38 18.40
N CYS A 87 10.63 -10.65 17.94
CA CYS A 87 10.04 -9.59 18.77
C CYS A 87 9.12 -10.14 19.88
N LEU A 88 8.55 -11.34 19.71
CA LEU A 88 7.75 -12.01 20.75
C LEU A 88 8.58 -12.60 21.87
N SER A 89 9.72 -13.24 21.56
CA SER A 89 10.53 -13.93 22.56
C SER A 89 11.02 -13.01 23.68
N ASN A 90 11.12 -11.71 23.42
CA ASN A 90 11.49 -10.70 24.42
C ASN A 90 10.32 -10.22 25.31
N ASN A 91 9.08 -10.55 24.95
CA ASN A 91 7.84 -10.10 25.62
C ASN A 91 7.09 -11.24 26.33
N LEU A 92 7.73 -12.40 26.52
CA LEU A 92 7.13 -13.61 27.13
C LEU A 92 6.91 -13.50 28.66
N SER A 93 6.60 -12.32 29.18
CA SER A 93 6.00 -12.19 30.50
C SER A 93 4.50 -12.53 30.42
N ASN A 94 4.19 -13.82 30.58
CA ASN A 94 2.95 -14.33 31.16
C ASN A 94 1.62 -14.23 30.35
N ARG A 95 1.63 -14.12 29.02
CA ARG A 95 0.39 -14.17 28.20
C ARG A 95 0.47 -15.18 27.05
N ALA A 96 0.16 -16.44 27.34
CA ALA A 96 0.39 -17.59 26.47
C ALA A 96 -0.49 -17.68 25.19
N PHE A 97 -1.36 -16.71 24.89
CA PHE A 97 -2.38 -16.87 23.84
C PHE A 97 -2.58 -15.66 22.90
N SER A 98 -1.66 -14.69 22.89
CA SER A 98 -1.78 -13.49 22.03
C SER A 98 -0.51 -13.20 21.26
N LEU A 99 -0.64 -12.90 19.96
CA LEU A 99 0.44 -12.43 19.11
C LEU A 99 0.71 -10.95 19.40
N LEU A 100 1.58 -10.66 20.37
CA LEU A 100 1.95 -9.29 20.75
C LEU A 100 3.12 -8.78 19.90
N VAL A 101 2.80 -7.91 18.93
CA VAL A 101 3.78 -7.30 18.02
C VAL A 101 3.83 -5.81 18.31
N PRO A 102 5.01 -5.17 18.35
CA PRO A 102 5.09 -3.73 18.46
C PRO A 102 4.37 -3.05 17.28
N TYR A 103 3.84 -1.85 17.55
CA TYR A 103 3.01 -1.12 16.60
C TYR A 103 3.69 -0.91 15.24
N SER A 104 5.00 -0.67 15.26
CA SER A 104 5.89 -0.51 14.10
C SER A 104 5.91 -1.69 13.14
N LEU A 105 5.60 -2.91 13.61
CA LEU A 105 5.70 -4.16 12.83
C LEU A 105 4.34 -4.85 12.65
N ARG A 106 3.25 -4.26 13.14
CA ARG A 106 1.93 -4.90 13.20
C ARG A 106 1.36 -5.28 11.83
N LEU A 107 1.73 -4.56 10.77
CA LEU A 107 1.21 -4.81 9.41
C LEU A 107 2.12 -5.73 8.59
N ILE A 108 3.27 -6.16 9.12
CA ILE A 108 4.16 -7.10 8.40
C ILE A 108 3.41 -8.35 7.92
N PRO A 109 2.61 -9.05 8.75
CA PRO A 109 1.90 -10.24 8.27
C PRO A 109 0.87 -9.93 7.18
N LEU A 110 0.23 -8.76 7.26
CA LEU A 110 -0.76 -8.30 6.29
C LEU A 110 -0.10 -8.03 4.93
N TYR A 111 1.01 -7.29 4.92
CA TYR A 111 1.74 -6.99 3.69
C TYR A 111 2.36 -8.24 3.07
N MET A 112 2.91 -9.16 3.88
CA MET A 112 3.46 -10.42 3.36
C MET A 112 2.36 -11.27 2.70
N LEU A 113 1.17 -11.31 3.31
CA LEU A 113 0.01 -11.97 2.72
C LEU A 113 -0.42 -11.31 1.40
N SER A 114 -0.43 -9.97 1.33
CA SER A 114 -0.83 -9.27 0.11
C SER A 114 0.19 -9.45 -1.01
N MET A 115 1.50 -9.45 -0.71
CA MET A 115 2.56 -9.81 -1.67
C MET A 115 2.36 -11.21 -2.22
N ILE A 116 2.10 -12.22 -1.37
CA ILE A 116 1.88 -13.60 -1.81
C ILE A 116 0.67 -13.74 -2.74
N LYS A 117 -0.32 -12.85 -2.62
CA LYS A 117 -1.53 -12.78 -3.47
C LYS A 117 -1.35 -11.91 -4.71
N SER A 118 -0.29 -11.09 -4.79
CA SER A 118 -0.09 -10.14 -5.88
C SER A 118 0.22 -10.85 -7.20
N THR A 119 0.02 -10.15 -8.32
CA THR A 119 0.32 -10.67 -9.65
C THR A 119 1.79 -11.08 -9.81
N ALA A 120 2.72 -10.41 -9.11
CA ALA A 120 4.13 -10.76 -9.11
C ALA A 120 4.38 -12.19 -8.58
N PHE A 121 3.73 -12.58 -7.47
CA PHE A 121 4.10 -13.79 -6.72
C PHE A 121 2.99 -14.84 -6.60
N ARG A 122 1.76 -14.58 -7.05
CA ARG A 122 0.66 -15.56 -6.93
C ARG A 122 0.98 -16.83 -7.73
N ALA A 123 0.91 -17.98 -7.06
CA ALA A 123 1.18 -19.28 -7.67
C ALA A 123 -0.06 -19.96 -8.27
N GLY A 124 -1.28 -19.54 -7.87
CA GLY A 124 -2.55 -20.16 -8.27
C GLY A 124 -2.92 -19.94 -9.74
N SER A 125 -4.02 -19.23 -10.02
CA SER A 125 -4.36 -18.81 -11.40
C SER A 125 -3.23 -17.93 -11.93
N ALA A 126 -2.27 -18.55 -12.62
CA ALA A 126 -1.05 -17.90 -13.05
C ALA A 126 -1.43 -16.74 -13.97
N PRO A 127 -0.96 -15.51 -13.67
CA PRO A 127 -1.15 -14.39 -14.58
C PRO A 127 -0.42 -14.64 -15.89
N ARG A 128 -0.69 -13.80 -16.89
CA ARG A 128 0.11 -13.83 -18.13
C ARG A 128 1.57 -13.56 -17.77
N LEU A 129 2.46 -14.16 -18.56
CA LEU A 129 3.90 -14.04 -18.31
C LEU A 129 4.34 -12.58 -18.32
N ASP A 130 3.83 -11.79 -19.28
CA ASP A 130 4.13 -10.37 -19.41
C ASP A 130 3.65 -9.58 -18.20
N ASP A 131 2.42 -9.82 -17.72
CA ASP A 131 1.90 -9.20 -16.50
C ASP A 131 2.82 -9.50 -15.32
N ARG A 132 3.24 -10.76 -15.15
CA ARG A 132 4.15 -11.13 -14.05
C ARG A 132 5.49 -10.43 -14.17
N ALA A 133 6.09 -10.44 -15.36
CA ALA A 133 7.37 -9.78 -15.60
C ALA A 133 7.28 -8.28 -15.29
N TYR A 134 6.19 -7.64 -15.71
CA TYR A 134 5.90 -6.24 -15.41
C TYR A 134 5.83 -5.98 -13.90
N TYR A 135 5.03 -6.74 -13.15
CA TYR A 135 4.90 -6.54 -11.70
C TYR A 135 6.19 -6.88 -10.92
N LEU A 136 6.98 -7.84 -11.40
CA LEU A 136 8.31 -8.12 -10.81
C LEU A 136 9.28 -6.94 -11.03
N ASP A 137 9.25 -6.31 -12.21
CA ASP A 137 10.03 -5.11 -12.49
C ASP A 137 9.60 -3.93 -11.62
N LEU A 138 8.29 -3.71 -11.46
CA LEU A 138 7.75 -2.68 -10.57
C LEU A 138 8.24 -2.84 -9.12
N CYS A 139 8.32 -4.08 -8.60
CA CYS A 139 8.91 -4.33 -7.27
C CYS A 139 10.36 -3.84 -7.16
N LYS A 140 11.12 -3.82 -8.25
CA LYS A 140 12.53 -3.38 -8.29
C LYS A 140 12.66 -1.87 -8.45
N THR A 141 11.78 -1.25 -9.22
CA THR A 141 11.96 0.12 -9.73
C THR A 141 11.12 1.18 -9.00
N LEU A 142 9.96 0.81 -8.44
CA LEU A 142 9.08 1.79 -7.81
C LEU A 142 9.64 2.35 -6.49
N PRO A 143 9.39 3.65 -6.21
CA PRO A 143 9.54 4.19 -4.86
C PRO A 143 8.66 3.45 -3.85
N THR A 144 9.11 3.38 -2.59
CA THR A 144 8.44 2.67 -1.48
C THR A 144 6.94 3.00 -1.41
N GLN A 145 6.57 4.28 -1.45
CA GLN A 145 5.18 4.71 -1.35
C GLN A 145 4.27 4.06 -2.41
N TYR A 146 4.66 4.14 -3.68
CA TYR A 146 3.88 3.55 -4.79
C TYR A 146 3.91 2.01 -4.74
N LEU A 147 5.03 1.42 -4.35
CA LEU A 147 5.12 -0.02 -4.17
C LEU A 147 4.13 -0.50 -3.09
N MET A 148 4.04 0.21 -1.95
CA MET A 148 3.08 -0.13 -0.90
C MET A 148 1.63 -0.05 -1.40
N GLN A 149 1.30 0.95 -2.21
CA GLN A 149 -0.03 1.12 -2.80
C GLN A 149 -0.38 0.02 -3.81
N ILE A 150 0.58 -0.45 -4.62
CA ILE A 150 0.37 -1.61 -5.50
C ILE A 150 0.21 -2.91 -4.71
N LEU A 151 0.99 -3.09 -3.63
CA LEU A 151 0.95 -4.30 -2.83
C LEU A 151 -0.33 -4.39 -1.99
N TYR A 152 -0.74 -3.29 -1.37
CA TYR A 152 -1.95 -3.19 -0.57
C TYR A 152 -2.70 -1.90 -0.98
N PRO A 153 -3.55 -2.00 -2.01
CA PRO A 153 -4.37 -0.88 -2.50
C PRO A 153 -5.25 -0.25 -1.42
N ASP A 154 -5.55 1.03 -1.62
CA ASP A 154 -6.42 1.77 -0.72
C ASP A 154 -7.89 1.68 -1.20
N LEU A 155 -8.78 1.27 -0.30
CA LEU A 155 -10.21 1.11 -0.57
C LEU A 155 -11.01 2.18 0.20
N TYR A 156 -11.82 2.94 -0.52
CA TYR A 156 -12.56 4.10 -0.02
C TYR A 156 -14.07 3.93 -0.24
N PRO A 157 -14.90 4.01 0.82
CA PRO A 157 -16.35 4.02 0.68
C PRO A 157 -16.83 5.42 0.26
N ILE A 158 -17.19 5.59 -1.02
CA ILE A 158 -17.66 6.88 -1.55
C ILE A 158 -19.14 7.14 -1.31
N HIS A 159 -19.93 6.09 -1.06
CA HIS A 159 -21.35 6.23 -0.73
C HIS A 159 -21.60 6.95 0.63
N THR A 160 -20.58 7.06 1.48
CA THR A 160 -20.63 7.80 2.76
C THR A 160 -19.69 9.02 2.78
N ILE A 161 -19.31 9.55 1.62
CA ILE A 161 -18.35 10.65 1.51
C ILE A 161 -18.82 11.93 2.23
N GLU A 162 -20.13 12.14 2.34
CA GLU A 162 -20.66 13.33 3.02
C GLU A 162 -20.65 13.19 4.55
N ASP A 163 -20.80 11.96 5.06
CA ASP A 163 -20.96 11.70 6.50
C ASP A 163 -19.64 11.35 7.20
N LYS A 164 -18.74 10.64 6.49
CA LYS A 164 -17.57 9.96 7.07
C LYS A 164 -16.27 10.30 6.33
N SER A 165 -16.06 11.59 6.10
CA SER A 165 -14.84 12.09 5.46
C SER A 165 -14.06 13.00 6.39
N GLN A 166 -12.74 12.93 6.28
CA GLN A 166 -11.87 13.98 6.74
C GLN A 166 -11.99 15.17 5.77
N ILE A 167 -12.21 16.37 6.30
CA ILE A 167 -12.32 17.59 5.51
C ILE A 167 -10.98 18.31 5.56
N ILE A 168 -10.41 18.60 4.39
CA ILE A 168 -9.22 19.43 4.22
C ILE A 168 -9.65 20.71 3.49
N GLN A 169 -9.25 21.87 4.00
CA GLN A 169 -9.48 23.14 3.31
C GLN A 169 -8.42 23.32 2.22
N ASP A 170 -8.86 23.50 0.98
CA ASP A 170 -8.01 23.84 -0.17
C ASP A 170 -8.47 25.19 -0.74
N GLY A 171 -7.95 26.28 -0.15
CA GLY A 171 -8.40 27.62 -0.49
C GLY A 171 -9.84 27.89 -0.02
N GLU A 172 -10.74 28.19 -0.97
CA GLU A 172 -12.19 28.38 -0.69
C GLU A 172 -12.99 27.06 -0.78
N ASP A 173 -12.39 25.98 -1.30
CA ASP A 173 -13.05 24.70 -1.50
C ASP A 173 -12.76 23.70 -0.36
N GLU A 174 -13.72 22.81 -0.10
CA GLU A 174 -13.61 21.74 0.88
C GLU A 174 -13.34 20.40 0.19
N LEU A 175 -12.19 19.79 0.47
CA LEU A 175 -11.84 18.45 0.00
C LEU A 175 -12.30 17.40 1.03
N HIS A 176 -13.18 16.51 0.61
CA HIS A 176 -13.66 15.39 1.42
C HIS A 176 -12.88 14.11 1.10
N ILE A 177 -12.13 13.60 2.07
CA ILE A 177 -11.37 12.35 1.94
C ILE A 177 -12.04 11.26 2.78
N PRO A 178 -12.68 10.25 2.15
CA PRO A 178 -13.27 9.13 2.87
C PRO A 178 -12.22 8.36 3.68
N GLN A 179 -12.63 7.83 4.83
CA GLN A 179 -11.74 6.96 5.61
C GLN A 179 -11.51 5.62 4.89
N ARG A 180 -10.24 5.25 4.74
CA ARG A 180 -9.82 3.96 4.18
C ARG A 180 -10.38 2.78 4.97
N VAL A 181 -10.80 1.74 4.25
CA VAL A 181 -11.25 0.46 4.82
C VAL A 181 -10.33 -0.68 4.42
N HIS A 182 -10.28 -1.74 5.22
CA HIS A 182 -9.41 -2.88 4.95
C HIS A 182 -9.88 -3.68 3.72
N LEU A 183 -8.94 -4.34 3.03
CA LEU A 183 -9.21 -5.18 1.86
C LEU A 183 -9.82 -6.53 2.25
N SER A 184 -11.10 -6.50 2.62
CA SER A 184 -11.91 -7.66 2.97
C SER A 184 -13.32 -7.50 2.41
N TYR A 185 -13.89 -8.59 1.91
CA TYR A 185 -15.28 -8.61 1.45
C TYR A 185 -16.27 -8.22 2.56
N GLN A 186 -15.91 -8.40 3.83
CA GLN A 186 -16.73 -7.97 4.98
C GLN A 186 -16.95 -6.45 5.03
N ASN A 187 -16.08 -5.66 4.40
CA ASN A 187 -16.21 -4.20 4.35
C ASN A 187 -17.00 -3.73 3.11
N ILE A 188 -17.43 -4.66 2.24
CA ILE A 188 -18.20 -4.36 1.04
C ILE A 188 -19.67 -4.65 1.31
N ASP A 189 -20.49 -3.60 1.37
CA ASP A 189 -21.94 -3.67 1.44
C ASP A 189 -22.54 -3.70 0.03
N SER A 190 -23.58 -4.51 -0.15
CA SER A 190 -24.43 -4.49 -1.34
C SER A 190 -25.09 -3.15 -1.63
N HIS A 191 -25.30 -2.30 -0.61
CA HIS A 191 -25.85 -0.94 -0.73
C HIS A 191 -24.76 0.14 -0.85
N GLY A 192 -23.49 -0.26 -0.94
CA GLY A 192 -22.36 0.67 -0.96
C GLY A 192 -21.77 0.88 -2.36
N ALA A 193 -21.05 1.99 -2.51
CA ALA A 193 -20.17 2.29 -3.63
C ALA A 193 -18.76 2.58 -3.11
N TYR A 194 -17.74 2.11 -3.83
CA TYR A 194 -16.35 2.09 -3.37
C TYR A 194 -15.38 2.45 -4.49
N ILE A 195 -14.31 3.14 -4.13
CA ILE A 195 -13.14 3.37 -4.98
C ILE A 195 -12.00 2.49 -4.44
N LEU A 196 -11.39 1.69 -5.31
CA LEU A 196 -10.15 0.98 -5.04
C LEU A 196 -9.04 1.61 -5.88
N ASP A 197 -8.11 2.26 -5.21
CA ASP A 197 -6.95 2.88 -5.83
C ASP A 197 -5.75 1.93 -5.76
N THR A 198 -5.34 1.41 -6.93
CA THR A 198 -4.23 0.47 -7.07
C THR A 198 -2.96 1.12 -7.65
N SER A 199 -2.82 2.45 -7.56
CA SER A 199 -1.77 3.29 -8.17
C SER A 199 -1.76 3.33 -9.71
N GLU A 200 -1.99 2.21 -10.39
CA GLU A 200 -2.08 2.15 -11.85
C GLU A 200 -3.51 2.35 -12.39
N TYR A 201 -4.48 1.85 -11.62
CA TYR A 201 -5.89 1.86 -12.00
C TYR A 201 -6.72 2.27 -10.80
N ILE A 202 -7.80 2.97 -11.08
CA ILE A 202 -8.86 3.24 -10.12
C ILE A 202 -10.06 2.38 -10.51
N TYR A 203 -10.46 1.49 -9.61
CA TYR A 203 -11.68 0.69 -9.79
C TYR A 203 -12.81 1.32 -9.01
N VAL A 204 -13.95 1.52 -9.67
CA VAL A 204 -15.19 1.92 -9.02
C VAL A 204 -16.09 0.69 -8.90
N TYR A 205 -16.31 0.22 -7.68
CA TYR A 205 -17.21 -0.88 -7.39
C TYR A 205 -18.55 -0.35 -6.90
N ILE A 206 -19.63 -0.74 -7.58
CA ILE A 206 -21.01 -0.37 -7.23
C ILE A 206 -21.76 -1.61 -6.76
N GLY A 207 -22.28 -1.57 -5.53
CA GLY A 207 -23.10 -2.62 -4.97
C GLY A 207 -24.47 -2.70 -5.67
N LYS A 208 -24.96 -3.93 -5.84
CA LYS A 208 -26.22 -4.20 -6.57
C LYS A 208 -27.46 -3.53 -5.95
N ALA A 209 -27.45 -3.31 -4.64
CA ALA A 209 -28.55 -2.71 -3.88
C ALA A 209 -28.29 -1.24 -3.53
N ILE A 210 -27.34 -0.58 -4.21
CA ILE A 210 -27.09 0.86 -4.05
C ILE A 210 -28.38 1.66 -4.28
N SER A 211 -28.54 2.77 -3.57
CA SER A 211 -29.73 3.59 -3.69
C SER A 211 -29.83 4.23 -5.07
N ASP A 212 -31.03 4.26 -5.65
CA ASP A 212 -31.30 4.96 -6.92
C ASP A 212 -30.93 6.44 -6.84
N HIS A 213 -31.00 7.05 -5.65
CA HIS A 213 -30.53 8.41 -5.38
C HIS A 213 -29.03 8.57 -5.65
N PHE A 214 -28.19 7.64 -5.20
CA PHE A 214 -26.76 7.67 -5.49
C PHE A 214 -26.51 7.47 -6.99
N VAL A 215 -27.21 6.51 -7.62
CA VAL A 215 -27.06 6.25 -9.06
C VAL A 215 -27.44 7.48 -9.88
N GLN A 216 -28.53 8.15 -9.53
CA GLN A 216 -28.98 9.36 -10.21
C GLN A 216 -27.98 10.52 -10.04
N ASN A 217 -27.47 10.74 -8.83
CA ASN A 217 -26.56 11.86 -8.57
C ASN A 217 -25.12 11.62 -9.06
N VAL A 218 -24.67 10.37 -9.19
CA VAL A 218 -23.30 10.07 -9.62
C VAL A 218 -23.22 9.66 -11.09
N PHE A 219 -24.24 9.00 -11.62
CA PHE A 219 -24.26 8.47 -12.98
C PHE A 219 -25.33 9.11 -13.88
N ASN A 220 -26.25 9.92 -13.35
CA ASN A 220 -27.42 10.45 -14.07
C ASN A 220 -28.30 9.36 -14.69
N LEU A 221 -28.45 8.26 -13.95
CA LEU A 221 -29.23 7.08 -14.35
C LEU A 221 -30.24 6.72 -13.26
N GLY A 222 -31.38 6.17 -13.68
CA GLY A 222 -32.50 5.94 -12.75
C GLY A 222 -32.32 4.76 -11.79
N THR A 223 -31.59 3.70 -12.18
CA THR A 223 -31.41 2.50 -11.34
C THR A 223 -30.08 1.80 -11.65
N PHE A 224 -29.64 0.91 -10.75
CA PHE A 224 -28.44 0.08 -10.94
C PHE A 224 -28.44 -0.69 -12.27
N SER A 225 -29.59 -1.21 -12.71
CA SER A 225 -29.70 -2.00 -13.95
C SER A 225 -29.39 -1.20 -15.23
N ALA A 226 -29.43 0.13 -15.17
CA ALA A 226 -29.10 1.01 -16.29
C ALA A 226 -27.60 1.30 -16.39
N LEU A 227 -26.79 0.89 -15.41
CA LEU A 227 -25.36 1.15 -15.42
C LEU A 227 -24.70 0.44 -16.61
N PRO A 228 -23.92 1.17 -17.43
CA PRO A 228 -23.14 0.55 -18.50
C PRO A 228 -22.08 -0.39 -17.91
N LEU A 229 -21.90 -1.55 -18.54
CA LEU A 229 -20.87 -2.52 -18.15
C LEU A 229 -19.46 -2.04 -18.50
N ASP A 230 -19.33 -1.23 -19.56
CA ASP A 230 -18.07 -0.73 -20.10
C ASP A 230 -17.99 0.80 -19.99
N SER A 231 -17.94 1.33 -18.77
CA SER A 231 -17.65 2.75 -18.53
C SER A 231 -16.25 2.95 -17.97
N TYR A 232 -15.52 3.91 -18.54
CA TYR A 232 -14.16 4.27 -18.15
C TYR A 232 -14.06 5.61 -17.43
N SER A 233 -15.18 6.32 -17.24
CA SER A 233 -15.23 7.61 -16.58
C SER A 233 -16.55 7.82 -15.85
N LEU A 234 -16.50 8.53 -14.71
CA LEU A 234 -17.72 9.03 -14.08
C LEU A 234 -18.18 10.30 -14.81
N PRO A 235 -19.49 10.49 -15.06
CA PRO A 235 -19.98 11.73 -15.63
C PRO A 235 -19.79 12.88 -14.64
N GLU A 236 -19.39 14.04 -15.14
CA GLU A 236 -19.35 15.29 -14.37
C GLU A 236 -20.77 15.86 -14.31
N LEU A 237 -21.34 15.91 -13.10
CA LEU A 237 -22.70 16.38 -12.88
C LEU A 237 -22.67 17.57 -11.93
N GLU A 238 -23.53 18.55 -12.19
CA GLU A 238 -23.68 19.75 -11.35
C GLU A 238 -24.51 19.44 -10.09
N ASN A 239 -23.99 18.56 -9.22
CA ASN A 239 -24.53 18.31 -7.90
C ASN A 239 -23.43 18.09 -6.86
N PRO A 240 -23.71 18.36 -5.56
CA PRO A 240 -22.68 18.31 -4.52
C PRO A 240 -21.98 16.96 -4.39
N LEU A 241 -22.71 15.85 -4.55
CA LEU A 241 -22.15 14.51 -4.39
C LEU A 241 -21.18 14.17 -5.53
N SER A 242 -21.56 14.44 -6.78
CA SER A 242 -20.70 14.24 -7.95
C SER A 242 -19.43 15.09 -7.84
N MET A 243 -19.56 16.38 -7.52
CA MET A 243 -18.41 17.28 -7.35
C MET A 243 -17.44 16.80 -6.27
N LYS A 244 -17.94 16.37 -5.10
CA LYS A 244 -17.09 15.81 -4.03
C LYS A 244 -16.32 14.57 -4.46
N ILE A 245 -16.98 13.65 -5.18
CA ILE A 245 -16.34 12.43 -5.68
C ILE A 245 -15.27 12.77 -6.73
N HIS A 246 -15.53 13.72 -7.63
CA HIS A 246 -14.56 14.18 -8.63
C HIS A 246 -13.37 14.92 -8.01
N ASN A 247 -13.61 15.76 -7.01
CA ASN A 247 -12.54 16.41 -6.25
C ASN A 247 -11.66 15.37 -5.54
N PHE A 248 -12.28 14.35 -4.94
CA PHE A 248 -11.55 13.26 -4.32
C PHE A 248 -10.76 12.42 -5.35
N LEU A 249 -11.34 12.11 -6.50
CA LEU A 249 -10.64 11.41 -7.59
C LEU A 249 -9.46 12.21 -8.15
N SER A 250 -9.58 13.55 -8.21
CA SER A 250 -8.51 14.43 -8.66
C SER A 250 -7.38 14.57 -7.63
N TYR A 251 -7.68 14.28 -6.36
CA TYR A 251 -6.71 14.29 -5.26
C TYR A 251 -5.85 13.02 -5.20
N LEU A 252 -6.43 11.86 -5.57
CA LEU A 252 -5.72 10.58 -5.65
C LEU A 252 -4.65 10.60 -6.76
#